data_AF-A0A432HT33-F1
#
_entry.id   AF-A0A432HT33-F1
#
_cell.length_a   1.000
_cell.length_b   1.000
_cell.length_c   1.000
_cell.angle_alpha   90.00
_cell.angle_beta   90.00
_cell.angle_gamma   90.00
#
_symmetry.space_group_name_H-M   'P 1'
#
loop_
_entity.id
_entity.type
_entity.pdbx_description
1 polymer ?
#
loop_
_entity_poly.entity_id
_entity_poly.type
_entity_poly.pdbx_seq_one_letter_code
_entity_poly.pdbx_strand_id
1 'polypeptide(L)' 'TMIGLPIELSDTPGRIQTAPPLLGEHTDDVLRDAGYTDDEIHTLRKDGAI' A
#
# COMPACT_ATOMS: atom_id res chain seq x y z
N THR A 1 -9.16 17.47 7.44
CA THR A 1 -9.48 16.83 8.73
C THR A 1 -9.96 15.42 8.46
N MET A 2 -9.36 14.41 9.09
CA MET A 2 -9.83 13.03 9.02
C MET A 2 -11.02 12.86 9.98
N ILE A 3 -12.11 12.26 9.53
CA ILE A 3 -13.22 11.86 10.40
C ILE A 3 -12.82 10.53 11.05
N GLY A 4 -12.98 10.43 12.37
CA GLY A 4 -12.66 9.21 13.12
C GLY A 4 -13.60 8.04 12.80
N LEU A 5 -13.35 6.89 13.42
CA LEU A 5 -14.21 5.72 13.28
C LEU A 5 -15.52 5.95 14.04
N PRO A 6 -16.70 5.85 13.38
CA PRO A 6 -17.99 6.17 14.02
C PRO A 6 -18.49 5.09 14.98
N ILE A 7 -17.84 3.92 15.01
CA ILE A 7 -18.20 2.75 15.82
C ILE A 7 -16.91 2.21 16.45
N GLU A 8 -16.97 1.91 17.74
CA GLU A 8 -15.90 1.29 18.51
C GLU A 8 -16.27 -0.15 18.88
N LEU A 9 -15.32 -1.08 18.72
CA LEU A 9 -15.49 -2.49 19.06
C LEU A 9 -14.82 -2.76 20.41
N SER A 10 -15.45 -3.54 21.28
CA SER A 10 -14.92 -3.85 22.62
C SER A 10 -13.64 -4.69 22.58
N ASP A 11 -13.60 -5.69 21.69
CA ASP A 11 -12.54 -6.70 21.69
C ASP A 11 -11.44 -6.37 20.67
N THR A 12 -11.80 -5.67 19.58
CA THR A 12 -10.89 -5.29 18.50
C THR A 12 -11.07 -3.82 18.07
N PRO A 13 -10.73 -2.84 18.93
CA PRO A 13 -10.87 -1.43 18.60
C PRO A 13 -10.12 -1.08 17.31
N GLY A 14 -10.83 -0.49 16.33
CA GLY A 14 -10.21 -0.02 15.09
C GLY A 14 -9.31 1.18 15.33
N ARG A 15 -8.24 1.31 14.55
CA ARG A 15 -7.31 2.46 14.61
C ARG A 15 -6.98 2.94 13.21
N ILE A 16 -6.94 4.26 13.03
CA ILE A 16 -6.32 4.88 11.85
C ILE A 16 -4.82 4.91 12.11
N GLN A 17 -4.07 4.02 11.48
CA GLN A 17 -2.65 3.77 11.81
C GLN A 17 -1.70 4.67 11.03
N THR A 18 -2.03 4.94 9.76
CA THR A 18 -1.16 5.67 8.83
C THR A 18 -1.99 6.63 7.98
N ALA A 19 -1.30 7.58 7.35
CA ALA A 19 -1.90 8.43 6.33
C ALA A 19 -2.27 7.60 5.09
N PRO A 20 -3.17 8.11 4.22
CA PRO A 20 -3.39 7.51 2.92
C PRO A 20 -2.07 7.41 2.13
N PRO A 21 -1.82 6.31 1.42
CA PRO A 21 -0.60 6.16 0.63
C PRO A 21 -0.58 7.13 -0.56
N LEU A 22 0.61 7.51 -0.98
CA LEU A 22 0.85 8.21 -2.23
C LEU A 22 0.62 7.29 -3.44
N LEU A 23 0.47 7.89 -4.62
CA LEU A 23 0.43 7.14 -5.87
C LEU A 23 1.74 6.35 -6.02
N GLY A 24 1.64 5.02 -6.03
CA GLY A 24 2.76 4.11 -6.22
C GLY A 24 3.61 3.83 -4.97
N GLU A 25 3.20 4.30 -3.77
CA GLU A 25 4.00 4.16 -2.53
C GLU A 25 4.38 2.70 -2.21
N HIS A 26 3.50 1.75 -2.50
CA HIS A 26 3.70 0.33 -2.19
C HIS A 26 3.83 -0.56 -3.43
N THR A 27 4.02 0.02 -4.63
CA THR A 27 4.06 -0.76 -5.88
C THR A 27 5.15 -1.84 -5.85
N ASP A 28 6.37 -1.48 -5.43
CA ASP A 28 7.50 -2.41 -5.44
C ASP A 28 7.31 -3.53 -4.40
N ASP A 29 6.74 -3.21 -3.23
CA ASP A 29 6.49 -4.20 -2.18
C ASP A 29 5.44 -5.23 -2.61
N VAL A 30 4.34 -4.78 -3.22
CA VAL A 30 3.30 -5.68 -3.77
C VAL A 30 3.86 -6.55 -4.91
N LEU A 31 4.71 -6.00 -5.78
CA LEU A 31 5.31 -6.77 -6.87
C LEU A 31 6.29 -7.83 -6.35
N ARG A 32 7.12 -7.50 -5.35
CA ARG A 32 8.00 -8.49 -4.71
C ARG A 32 7.20 -9.60 -4.02
N ASP A 33 6.14 -9.25 -3.31
CA ASP A 33 5.24 -10.23 -2.67
C ASP A 33 4.55 -11.15 -3.69
N ALA A 34 4.27 -10.62 -4.89
CA ALA A 34 3.73 -11.39 -6.01
C ALA A 34 4.79 -12.26 -6.72
N GLY A 35 6.07 -12.16 -6.34
CA GLY A 35 7.17 -12.99 -6.85
C GLY A 35 7.99 -12.37 -7.98
N TYR A 36 7.81 -11.08 -8.27
CA TYR A 36 8.66 -10.37 -9.24
C TYR A 36 10.04 -10.09 -8.65
N THR A 37 11.06 -10.30 -9.46
CA THR A 37 12.44 -9.89 -9.16
C THR A 37 12.62 -8.39 -9.34
N ASP A 38 13.63 -7.81 -8.68
CA ASP A 38 13.95 -6.39 -8.84
C ASP A 38 14.27 -6.01 -10.30
N ASP A 39 14.84 -6.93 -11.09
CA ASP A 39 15.14 -6.73 -12.52
C ASP A 39 13.86 -6.64 -13.37
N GLU A 40 12.86 -7.46 -13.07
CA GLU A 40 11.54 -7.41 -13.73
C GLU A 40 10.78 -6.13 -13.35
N ILE A 41 10.82 -5.73 -12.07
CA ILE A 41 10.22 -4.47 -11.60
C ILE A 41 10.88 -3.27 -12.30
N HIS A 42 12.21 -3.28 -12.44
CA HIS A 42 12.93 -2.23 -13.18
C HIS A 42 12.49 -2.16 -14.64
N THR A 43 12.27 -3.31 -15.27
CA THR A 43 11.79 -3.39 -16.66
C THR A 43 10.39 -2.80 -16.80
N LEU A 44 9.46 -3.18 -15.92
CA LEU A 44 8.09 -2.63 -15.90
C LEU A 44 8.07 -1.11 -15.76
N ARG A 45 8.94 -0.57 -14.89
CA ARG A 45 9.09 0.88 -14.68
C ARG A 45 9.67 1.57 -15.91
N LYS A 46 10.65 0.95 -16.56
CA LYS A 46 11.25 1.47 -17.80
C LYS A 46 10.24 1.50 -18.95
N ASP A 47 9.36 0.52 -19.01
CA ASP A 47 8.32 0.39 -20.03
C ASP A 47 7.10 1.29 -19.76
N GLY A 48 7.04 1.94 -18.60
CA GLY A 48 5.94 2.81 -18.19
C GLY A 48 4.66 2.06 -17.83
N ALA A 49 4.77 0.76 -17.54
CA ALA A 49 3.65 -0.07 -17.08
C ALA A 49 3.31 0.17 -15.60
N ILE A 50 4.29 0.68 -14.83
CA ILE A 50 4.18 1.06 -13.42
C ILE A 50 4.90 2.38 -13.13
#